data_AF-A0A9E6W682-F1
#
_entry.id   AF-A0A9E6W682-F1
#
_cell.length_a   1.000
_cell.length_b   1.000
_cell.length_c   1.000
_cell.angle_alpha   90.00
_cell.angle_beta   90.00
_cell.angle_gamma   90.00
#
_symmetry.space_group_name_H-M   'P 1'
#
loop_
_entity.id
_entity.type
_entity.pdbx_description
1 polymer ?
#
loop_
_entity_poly.entity_id
_entity_poly.type
_entity_poly.pdbx_seq_one_letter_code
_entity_poly.pdbx_strand_id
1 'polypeptide(L)'
;MKKWLFAIGISLFIAFNLASSPYFPTGYENVYIDMSRDSLLKARGNHFSTSKLPNGNTILTEGGSADSLITKAMYFITPSDTLYEVVIEFADFFDLEKYMKDTYGTPNVNGEEWLKKLENGKELYIWQYQNRLCIARGDLYR
;
A
#
# COMPACT_ATOMS: atom_id res chain seq x y z
N MET A 1 -20.19 40.54 -39.50
CA MET A 1 -20.27 39.06 -39.55
C MET A 1 -19.22 38.47 -38.61
N LYS A 2 -19.68 37.55 -37.73
CA LYS A 2 -18.97 36.57 -36.86
C LYS A 2 -17.67 37.00 -36.13
N LYS A 3 -17.83 37.37 -34.85
CA LYS A 3 -16.77 37.30 -33.82
C LYS A 3 -16.63 35.84 -33.37
N TRP A 4 -15.45 35.25 -33.51
CA TRP A 4 -15.13 33.93 -32.95
C TRP A 4 -14.42 34.13 -31.62
N LEU A 5 -15.11 33.78 -30.53
CA LEU A 5 -14.52 33.62 -29.21
C LEU A 5 -13.81 32.25 -29.20
N PHE A 6 -12.47 32.25 -29.24
CA PHE A 6 -11.71 31.07 -28.87
C PHE A 6 -11.75 30.95 -27.35
N ALA A 7 -12.56 30.01 -26.87
CA ALA A 7 -12.45 29.52 -25.51
C ALA A 7 -11.09 28.82 -25.39
N ILE A 8 -10.15 29.47 -24.71
CA ILE A 8 -8.93 28.82 -24.23
C ILE A 8 -9.41 27.84 -23.16
N GLY A 9 -9.55 26.57 -23.56
CA GLY A 9 -9.73 25.47 -22.64
C GLY A 9 -8.54 25.46 -21.70
N ILE A 10 -8.78 25.93 -20.47
CA ILE A 10 -7.89 25.71 -19.35
C ILE A 10 -7.87 24.20 -19.16
N SER A 11 -6.87 23.53 -19.75
CA SER A 11 -6.52 22.17 -19.40
C SER A 11 -6.14 22.19 -17.92
N LEU A 12 -7.11 21.89 -17.07
CA LEU A 12 -6.88 21.52 -15.69
C LEU A 12 -6.04 20.25 -15.73
N PHE A 13 -4.72 20.41 -15.70
CA PHE A 13 -3.83 19.35 -15.25
C PHE A 13 -4.16 19.15 -13.77
N ILE A 14 -5.07 18.22 -13.51
CA ILE A 14 -5.22 17.64 -12.17
C ILE A 14 -3.95 16.84 -11.96
N ALA A 15 -2.92 17.49 -11.45
CA ALA A 15 -1.88 16.81 -10.71
C ALA A 15 -2.60 16.15 -9.54
N PHE A 16 -2.92 14.86 -9.68
CA PHE A 16 -3.18 14.02 -8.53
C PHE A 16 -1.91 14.10 -7.69
N ASN A 17 -1.91 14.98 -6.69
CA ASN A 17 -1.05 14.83 -5.54
C ASN A 17 -1.44 13.48 -4.96
N LEU A 18 -0.75 12.41 -5.38
CA LEU A 18 -0.71 11.17 -4.62
C LEU A 18 -0.01 11.55 -3.32
N ALA A 19 -0.81 12.05 -2.37
CA ALA A 19 -0.38 12.20 -1.00
C ALA A 19 0.13 10.83 -0.56
N SER A 20 1.32 10.81 0.02
CA SER A 20 1.90 9.59 0.58
C SER A 20 0.86 8.92 1.45
N SER A 21 0.49 7.68 1.12
CA SER A 21 -0.44 6.91 1.94
C SER A 21 0.12 6.84 3.36
N PRO A 22 -0.52 7.43 4.39
CA PRO A 22 0.06 7.54 5.73
C PRO A 22 0.17 6.17 6.44
N TYR A 23 -0.23 5.10 5.75
CA TYR A 23 -0.25 3.74 6.23
C TYR A 23 0.94 2.92 5.73
N PHE A 24 1.86 3.49 4.96
CA PHE A 24 3.04 2.77 4.49
C PHE A 24 4.32 3.48 4.97
N PRO A 25 5.41 2.71 5.18
CA PRO A 25 6.70 3.30 5.50
C PRO A 25 7.21 4.23 4.39
N THR A 26 8.11 5.13 4.75
CA THR A 26 8.86 5.94 3.78
C THR A 26 9.51 5.05 2.73
N GLY A 27 9.44 5.47 1.47
CA GLY A 27 9.83 4.69 0.31
C GLY A 27 8.71 3.84 -0.29
N TYR A 28 7.48 3.84 0.26
CA TYR A 28 6.30 3.12 -0.24
C TYR A 28 5.08 4.05 -0.47
N GLU A 29 5.32 5.36 -0.63
CA GLU A 29 4.32 6.43 -0.59
C GLU A 29 3.21 6.35 -1.65
N ASN A 30 3.44 5.60 -2.74
CA ASN A 30 2.49 5.45 -3.86
C ASN A 30 1.77 4.09 -3.89
N VAL A 31 1.89 3.30 -2.81
CA VAL A 31 1.20 2.03 -2.66
C VAL A 31 -0.08 2.26 -1.87
N TYR A 32 -1.19 1.69 -2.34
CA TYR A 32 -2.45 1.67 -1.61
C TYR A 32 -3.25 0.40 -1.89
N ILE A 33 -3.97 -0.09 -0.89
CA ILE A 33 -4.86 -1.24 -1.04
C ILE A 33 -5.98 -0.91 -2.03
N ASP A 34 -6.38 -1.91 -2.81
CA ASP A 34 -7.26 -1.86 -3.99
C ASP A 34 -6.67 -1.22 -5.26
N MET A 35 -5.38 -0.86 -5.28
CA MET A 35 -4.75 -0.51 -6.54
C MET A 35 -4.65 -1.71 -7.47
N SER A 36 -4.70 -1.48 -8.78
CA SER A 36 -4.44 -2.54 -9.75
C SER A 36 -2.98 -2.95 -9.75
N ARG A 37 -2.69 -4.20 -10.13
CA ARG A 37 -1.33 -4.70 -10.34
C ARG A 37 -0.52 -3.78 -11.27
N ASP A 38 -1.12 -3.33 -12.37
CA ASP A 38 -0.46 -2.40 -13.30
C ASP A 38 -0.10 -1.07 -12.65
N SER A 39 -0.96 -0.55 -11.78
CA SER A 39 -0.67 0.69 -11.04
C SER A 39 0.48 0.48 -10.05
N LEU A 40 0.51 -0.69 -9.40
CA LEU A 40 1.60 -1.06 -8.49
C LEU A 40 2.94 -1.16 -9.25
N LEU A 41 2.96 -1.84 -10.40
CA LEU A 41 4.14 -1.95 -11.26
C LEU A 41 4.62 -0.57 -11.75
N LYS A 42 3.71 0.37 -12.04
CA LYS A 42 4.08 1.76 -12.38
C LYS A 42 4.64 2.52 -11.19
N ALA A 43 4.08 2.32 -10.00
CA ALA A 43 4.48 3.02 -8.77
C ALA A 43 5.82 2.52 -8.22
N ARG A 44 6.11 1.23 -8.38
CA ARG A 44 7.29 0.57 -7.80
C ARG A 44 8.35 0.18 -8.83
N GLY A 45 8.01 0.05 -10.11
CA GLY A 45 8.90 -0.49 -11.14
C GLY A 45 8.68 -1.97 -11.41
N ASN A 46 9.61 -2.60 -12.14
CA ASN A 46 9.46 -3.98 -12.64
C ASN A 46 10.47 -4.97 -12.02
N HIS A 47 11.06 -4.67 -10.87
CA HIS A 47 12.09 -5.51 -10.22
C HIS A 47 11.53 -6.57 -9.26
N PHE A 48 10.32 -7.05 -9.52
CA PHE A 48 9.65 -8.03 -8.66
C PHE A 48 10.01 -9.47 -9.02
N SER A 49 10.18 -10.31 -7.99
CA SER A 49 9.97 -11.74 -8.15
C SER A 49 8.47 -12.04 -8.02
N THR A 50 7.96 -12.95 -8.86
CA THR A 50 6.52 -13.27 -8.92
C THR A 50 6.30 -14.72 -8.54
N SER A 51 5.34 -14.99 -7.66
CA SER A 51 4.88 -16.34 -7.32
C SER A 51 3.36 -16.43 -7.47
N LYS A 52 2.86 -17.56 -7.95
CA LYS A 52 1.42 -17.82 -8.07
C LYS A 52 0.99 -18.82 -7.01
N LEU A 53 -0.04 -18.47 -6.25
CA LEU A 53 -0.61 -19.32 -5.23
C LEU A 53 -1.64 -20.30 -5.84
N PRO A 54 -1.90 -21.46 -5.20
CA PRO A 54 -2.88 -22.44 -5.70
C PRO A 54 -4.31 -21.90 -5.88
N ASN A 55 -4.69 -20.88 -5.10
CA ASN A 55 -5.99 -20.22 -5.20
C ASN A 55 -6.08 -19.19 -6.35
N GLY A 56 -5.03 -19.06 -7.17
CA GLY A 56 -4.97 -18.14 -8.29
C GLY A 56 -4.41 -16.76 -7.94
N ASN A 57 -4.23 -16.43 -6.65
CA ASN A 57 -3.63 -15.18 -6.22
C ASN A 57 -2.16 -15.09 -6.67
N THR A 58 -1.68 -13.86 -6.86
CA THR A 58 -0.29 -13.60 -7.21
C THR A 58 0.39 -12.87 -6.07
N ILE A 59 1.62 -13.26 -5.74
CA ILE A 59 2.49 -12.53 -4.83
C ILE A 59 3.59 -11.88 -5.67
N LEU A 60 3.69 -10.56 -5.60
CA LEU A 60 4.87 -9.83 -6.06
C LEU A 60 5.78 -9.60 -4.86
N THR A 61 7.07 -9.89 -5.00
CA THR A 61 8.06 -9.76 -3.94
C THR A 61 9.16 -8.81 -4.39
N GLU A 62 9.37 -7.78 -3.59
CA GLU A 62 10.41 -6.78 -3.73
C GLU A 62 11.43 -6.97 -2.61
N GLY A 63 12.72 -7.03 -2.96
CA GLY A 63 13.80 -6.99 -1.99
C GLY A 63 14.01 -5.56 -1.49
N GLY A 64 14.32 -5.41 -0.20
CA GLY A 64 14.79 -4.16 0.37
C GLY A 64 16.16 -3.77 -0.18
N SER A 65 16.52 -2.49 -0.02
CA SER A 65 17.91 -2.07 -0.25
C SER A 65 18.77 -2.51 0.93
N ALA A 66 20.06 -2.78 0.68
CA ALA A 66 21.01 -3.25 1.70
C ALA A 66 21.14 -2.30 2.90
N ASP A 67 20.82 -1.01 2.72
CA ASP A 67 20.88 0.04 3.74
C ASP A 67 19.50 0.40 4.34
N SER A 68 18.45 -0.38 4.03
CA SER A 68 17.10 -0.13 4.55
C SER A 68 16.77 -0.99 5.77
N LEU A 69 16.06 -0.39 6.72
CA LEU A 69 15.40 -1.11 7.83
C LEU A 69 14.36 -2.13 7.32
N ILE A 70 13.96 -2.02 6.06
CA ILE A 70 13.04 -2.93 5.39
C ILE A 70 13.85 -3.88 4.52
N THR A 71 13.74 -5.18 4.77
CA THR A 71 14.47 -6.24 4.05
C THR A 71 13.69 -6.76 2.86
N LYS A 72 12.35 -6.68 2.90
CA LYS A 72 11.46 -7.24 1.88
C LYS A 72 10.07 -6.62 1.95
N ALA A 73 9.41 -6.50 0.81
CA ALA A 73 7.97 -6.28 0.74
C ALA A 73 7.29 -7.34 -0.14
N MET A 74 6.11 -7.79 0.28
CA MET A 74 5.28 -8.76 -0.43
C MET A 74 3.92 -8.12 -0.68
N TYR A 75 3.45 -8.21 -1.93
CA TYR A 75 2.21 -7.62 -2.39
C TYR A 75 1.30 -8.73 -2.88
N PHE A 76 0.18 -8.93 -2.20
CA PHE A 76 -0.78 -9.99 -2.47
C PHE A 76 -1.90 -9.47 -3.36
N ILE A 77 -1.99 -10.05 -4.56
CA ILE A 77 -2.88 -9.63 -5.63
C ILE A 77 -3.94 -10.72 -5.83
N THR A 78 -5.22 -10.33 -5.89
CA THR A 78 -6.34 -11.23 -6.19
C THR A 78 -6.25 -11.77 -7.63
N PRO A 79 -7.06 -12.78 -8.02
CA PRO A 79 -7.11 -13.25 -9.40
C PRO A 79 -7.66 -12.20 -10.38
N SER A 80 -8.30 -11.15 -9.86
CA SER A 80 -8.78 -9.97 -10.60
C SER A 80 -7.77 -8.82 -10.64
N ASP A 81 -6.48 -9.10 -10.41
CA ASP A 81 -5.38 -8.13 -10.44
C ASP A 81 -5.51 -6.93 -9.47
N THR A 82 -6.15 -7.14 -8.31
CA THR A 82 -6.32 -6.11 -7.28
C THR A 82 -5.42 -6.39 -6.07
N LEU A 83 -4.65 -5.39 -5.63
CA LEU A 83 -3.85 -5.47 -4.42
C LEU A 83 -4.76 -5.48 -3.19
N TYR A 84 -4.71 -6.54 -2.39
CA TYR A 84 -5.56 -6.67 -1.21
C TYR A 84 -4.80 -6.75 0.11
N GLU A 85 -3.50 -7.06 0.07
CA GLU A 85 -2.64 -7.11 1.25
C GLU A 85 -1.20 -6.78 0.88
N VAL A 86 -0.52 -6.08 1.78
CA VAL A 86 0.92 -5.82 1.73
C VAL A 86 1.54 -6.27 3.05
N VAL A 87 2.65 -7.01 2.94
CA VAL A 87 3.44 -7.44 4.07
C VAL A 87 4.86 -6.90 3.91
N ILE A 88 5.31 -6.10 4.86
CA ILE A 88 6.63 -5.45 4.87
C ILE A 88 7.46 -6.06 6.00
N GLU A 89 8.58 -6.66 5.64
CA GLU A 89 9.52 -7.27 6.58
C GLU A 89 10.61 -6.27 6.97
N PHE A 90 10.76 -6.07 8.28
CA PHE A 90 11.79 -5.24 8.87
C PHE A 90 13.01 -6.08 9.24
N ALA A 91 14.18 -5.45 9.37
CA ALA A 91 15.42 -6.11 9.77
C ALA A 91 15.28 -6.81 11.14
N ASP A 92 14.59 -6.16 12.08
CA ASP A 92 14.26 -6.75 13.37
C ASP A 92 12.89 -6.32 13.90
N PHE A 93 12.47 -6.98 14.99
CA PHE A 93 11.19 -6.77 15.66
C PHE A 93 11.09 -5.42 16.36
N PHE A 94 12.17 -4.90 16.94
CA PHE A 94 12.16 -3.68 17.73
C PHE A 94 11.99 -2.45 16.84
N ASP A 95 12.61 -2.45 15.66
CA ASP A 95 12.43 -1.42 14.65
C ASP A 95 10.98 -1.36 14.18
N LEU A 96 10.35 -2.53 13.96
CA LEU A 96 8.95 -2.60 13.64
C LEU A 96 8.07 -2.08 14.78
N GLU A 97 8.28 -2.54 16.02
CA GLU A 97 7.47 -2.11 17.17
C GLU A 97 7.51 -0.58 17.35
N LYS A 98 8.70 0.01 17.21
CA LYS A 98 8.88 1.46 17.23
C LYS A 98 8.11 2.14 16.10
N TYR A 99 8.27 1.66 14.86
CA TYR A 99 7.54 2.20 13.71
C TYR A 99 6.03 2.12 13.90
N MET A 100 5.51 0.99 14.39
CA MET A 100 4.08 0.77 14.63
C MET A 100 3.53 1.78 15.64
N LYS A 101 4.25 1.98 16.76
CA LYS A 101 3.86 2.91 17.81
C LYS A 101 3.89 4.36 17.33
N ASP A 102 4.95 4.75 16.63
CA ASP A 102 5.13 6.12 16.13
C ASP A 102 4.12 6.46 15.02
N THR A 103 3.75 5.47 14.21
CA THR A 103 2.87 5.67 13.03
C THR A 103 1.39 5.50 13.37
N TYR A 104 1.02 4.45 14.10
CA TYR A 104 -0.38 4.07 14.29
C TYR A 104 -0.92 4.37 15.69
N GLY A 105 -0.06 4.61 16.67
CA GLY A 105 -0.42 4.85 18.07
C GLY A 105 -0.90 3.58 18.76
N THR A 106 -1.80 3.71 19.73
CA THR A 106 -2.34 2.56 20.49
C THR A 106 -3.29 1.71 19.61
N PRO A 107 -3.19 0.36 19.65
CA PRO A 107 -4.15 -0.54 19.00
C PRO A 107 -5.60 -0.24 19.37
N ASN A 108 -6.52 -0.43 18.43
CA ASN A 108 -7.96 -0.19 18.63
C ASN A 108 -8.83 -1.43 18.37
N VAL A 109 -8.23 -2.58 18.04
CA VAL A 109 -8.88 -3.88 17.94
C VAL A 109 -8.12 -4.88 18.81
N ASN A 110 -8.83 -5.53 19.73
CA ASN A 110 -8.34 -6.58 20.64
C ASN A 110 -7.06 -6.26 21.45
N GLY A 111 -6.59 -5.01 21.44
CA GLY A 111 -5.35 -4.58 22.09
C GLY A 111 -4.08 -4.85 21.27
N GLU A 112 -4.18 -5.39 20.05
CA GLU A 112 -3.02 -5.81 19.24
C GLU A 112 -3.03 -5.25 17.81
N GLU A 113 -4.20 -4.82 17.32
CA GLU A 113 -4.42 -4.52 15.91
C GLU A 113 -5.04 -3.13 15.72
N TRP A 114 -4.93 -2.60 14.50
CA TRP A 114 -5.49 -1.31 14.12
C TRP A 114 -6.47 -1.47 12.95
N LEU A 115 -7.68 -0.99 13.15
CA LEU A 115 -8.66 -0.74 12.10
C LEU A 115 -8.64 0.74 11.75
N LYS A 116 -8.34 1.07 10.49
CA LYS A 116 -8.38 2.43 9.96
C LYS A 116 -9.51 2.55 8.93
N LYS A 117 -10.42 3.52 9.14
CA LYS A 117 -11.45 3.88 8.16
C LYS A 117 -10.91 4.92 7.20
N LEU A 118 -11.00 4.64 5.91
CA LEU A 118 -10.62 5.55 4.84
C LEU A 118 -11.80 6.49 4.51
N GLU A 119 -11.49 7.64 3.89
CA GLU A 119 -12.51 8.63 3.49
C GLU A 119 -13.56 8.05 2.53
N ASN A 120 -13.17 7.07 1.71
CA ASN A 120 -14.05 6.38 0.77
C ASN A 120 -14.92 5.28 1.44
N GLY A 121 -14.92 5.19 2.77
CA GLY A 121 -15.70 4.22 3.54
C GLY A 121 -15.10 2.82 3.63
N LYS A 122 -13.96 2.56 2.95
CA LYS A 122 -13.24 1.30 3.08
C LYS A 122 -12.49 1.22 4.40
N GLU A 123 -12.15 0.01 4.81
CA GLU A 123 -11.40 -0.25 6.03
C GLU A 123 -10.05 -0.89 5.69
N LEU A 124 -9.01 -0.47 6.39
CA LEU A 124 -7.71 -1.13 6.42
C LEU A 124 -7.53 -1.82 7.75
N TYR A 125 -7.08 -3.06 7.69
CA TYR A 125 -6.64 -3.83 8.84
C TYR A 125 -5.12 -3.82 8.87
N ILE A 126 -4.55 -3.47 10.03
CA ILE A 126 -3.11 -3.34 10.21
C ILE A 126 -2.72 -4.10 11.46
N TRP A 127 -1.73 -4.97 11.35
CA TRP A 127 -1.24 -5.77 12.46
C TRP A 127 0.24 -6.08 12.30
N GLN A 128 0.82 -6.62 13.36
CA GLN A 128 2.19 -7.08 13.41
C GLN A 128 2.22 -8.61 13.49
N TYR A 129 3.13 -9.23 12.74
CA TYR A 129 3.46 -10.65 12.88
C TYR A 129 4.97 -10.83 12.83
N GLN A 130 5.59 -11.17 13.98
CA GLN A 130 7.04 -11.19 14.11
C GLN A 130 7.64 -9.81 13.74
N ASN A 131 8.64 -9.76 12.85
CA ASN A 131 9.23 -8.55 12.28
C ASN A 131 8.49 -8.06 11.02
N ARG A 132 7.21 -8.40 10.84
CA ARG A 132 6.42 -8.01 9.68
C ARG A 132 5.27 -7.08 10.04
N LEU A 133 5.20 -5.96 9.33
CA LEU A 133 4.03 -5.11 9.21
C LEU A 133 3.10 -5.71 8.17
N CYS A 134 1.85 -5.96 8.54
CA CYS A 134 0.82 -6.43 7.63
C CYS A 134 -0.27 -5.37 7.49
N ILE A 135 -0.65 -5.05 6.25
CA ILE A 135 -1.70 -4.08 5.91
C ILE A 135 -2.60 -4.73 4.89
N ALA A 136 -3.87 -4.93 5.23
CA ALA A 136 -4.83 -5.61 4.37
C ALA A 136 -6.17 -4.89 4.27
N ARG A 137 -6.94 -5.28 3.26
CA ARG A 137 -8.32 -4.83 3.09
C ARG A 137 -9.21 -5.44 4.17
N GLY A 138 -9.93 -4.60 4.91
CA GLY A 138 -10.67 -5.01 6.11
C GLY A 138 -11.83 -5.98 5.87
N ASP A 139 -12.46 -5.95 4.69
CA ASP A 139 -13.57 -6.84 4.32
C ASP A 139 -13.13 -8.29 4.05
N LEU A 140 -11.84 -8.54 3.83
CA LEU A 140 -11.30 -9.88 3.54
C LEU A 140 -10.76 -10.61 4.77
N TYR A 141 -10.65 -9.92 5.91
CA TYR A 141 -10.00 -10.43 7.13
C TYR A 141 -10.95 -10.58 8.32
N ARG A 142 -12.27 -10.44 8.11
CA ARG A 142 -13.31 -10.67 9.13
C ARG A 142 -14.17 -11.90 8.82
#